data_AF-A0A6N7MC57-F1
#
_entry.id   AF-A0A6N7MC57-F1
#
_cell.length_a   1.000
_cell.length_b   1.000
_cell.length_c   1.000
_cell.angle_alpha   90.00
_cell.angle_beta   90.00
_cell.angle_gamma   90.00
#
_symmetry.space_group_name_H-M   'P 1'
#
loop_
_entity.id
_entity.type
_entity.pdbx_description
1 polymer ?
#
loop_
_entity_poly.entity_id
_entity_poly.type
_entity_poly.pdbx_seq_one_letter_code
_entity_poly.pdbx_strand_id
1 'polypeptide(L)' 'MFEVIQFLFLPFLTCLIMIGIFGYFGIHILEREIIFIDIALAQIAAVGSAVAFIIWNVEAHSIIAYLCAFGFTLLAA' A
#
# COMPACT_ATOMS: atom_id res chain seq x y z
N MET A 1 35.02 9.19 -15.60
CA MET A 1 34.75 8.13 -14.60
C MET A 1 34.33 8.71 -13.26
N PHE A 2 35.06 9.66 -12.69
CA PHE A 2 34.73 10.28 -11.40
C PHE A 2 33.36 10.99 -11.38
N GLU A 3 33.01 11.73 -12.43
CA GLU A 3 31.71 12.42 -12.56
C GLU A 3 30.52 11.45 -12.53
N VAL A 4 30.65 10.28 -13.17
CA VAL A 4 29.62 9.23 -13.18
C VAL A 4 29.41 8.68 -11.76
N ILE A 5 30.51 8.48 -11.02
CA ILE A 5 30.45 8.01 -9.64
C ILE A 5 29.77 9.06 -8.75
N GLN A 6 30.11 10.35 -8.89
CA GLN A 6 29.47 11.43 -8.13
C GLN A 6 27.97 11.55 -8.42
N PHE A 7 27.58 11.40 -9.68
CA PHE A 7 26.17 11.45 -10.09
C PHE A 7 25.36 10.25 -9.53
N LEU A 8 25.93 9.04 -9.57
CA LEU A 8 25.24 7.82 -9.11
C LEU A 8 25.32 7.60 -7.59
N PHE A 9 26.21 8.29 -6.89
CA PHE A 9 26.44 8.08 -5.46
C PHE A 9 25.17 8.31 -4.62
N LEU A 10 24.47 9.41 -4.87
CA LEU A 10 23.27 9.76 -4.11
C LEU A 10 22.10 8.78 -4.31
N PRO A 11 21.68 8.42 -5.56
CA PRO A 11 20.65 7.40 -5.74
C PRO A 11 21.06 6.02 -5.23
N PHE A 12 22.34 5.65 -5.35
CA PHE A 12 22.85 4.40 -4.76
C PHE A 12 22.68 4.39 -3.23
N LEU A 13 23.02 5.49 -2.55
CA LEU A 13 22.84 5.63 -1.11
C LEU A 13 21.36 5.52 -0.71
N THR A 14 20.45 6.15 -1.47
CA THR A 14 19.00 6.04 -1.26
C THR A 14 18.52 4.59 -1.37
N CYS A 15 18.99 3.84 -2.38
CA CYS A 15 18.67 2.43 -2.51
C CYS A 15 19.15 1.63 -1.30
N LEU A 16 20.37 1.89 -0.81
CA LEU A 16 20.94 1.20 0.35
C LEU A 16 20.14 1.46 1.62
N ILE A 17 19.72 2.72 1.84
CA ILE A 17 18.83 3.11 2.94
C ILE A 17 17.47 2.42 2.79
N MET A 18 16.87 2.43 1.60
CA MET A 18 15.57 1.79 1.36
C MET A 18 15.60 0.28 1.59
N ILE A 19 16.67 -0.40 1.17
CA ILE A 19 16.86 -1.84 1.43
C ILE A 19 16.88 -2.10 2.94
N GLY A 20 17.59 -1.27 3.72
CA GLY A 20 17.61 -1.39 5.18
C GLY A 20 16.23 -1.20 5.81
N ILE A 21 15.51 -0.14 5.40
CA ILE A 21 14.18 0.19 5.91
C ILE A 21 13.17 -0.92 5.56
N PHE A 22 13.03 -1.25 4.29
CA PHE A 22 12.06 -2.25 3.84
C PHE A 22 12.40 -3.66 4.32
N GLY A 23 13.69 -4.01 4.43
CA GLY A 23 14.12 -5.27 5.01
C GLY A 23 13.73 -5.38 6.48
N TYR A 24 14.06 -4.37 7.30
CA TYR A 24 13.74 -4.36 8.73
C TYR A 24 12.23 -4.39 9.00
N PHE A 25 11.48 -3.48 8.38
CA PHE A 25 10.02 -3.45 8.54
C PHE A 25 9.35 -4.70 7.96
N GLY A 26 9.84 -5.22 6.84
CA GLY A 26 9.33 -6.46 6.26
C GLY A 26 9.45 -7.64 7.22
N ILE A 27 10.61 -7.82 7.85
CA ILE A 27 10.82 -8.85 8.89
C ILE A 27 9.90 -8.61 10.07
N HIS A 28 9.76 -7.37 10.54
CA HIS A 28 8.89 -7.05 11.66
C HIS A 28 7.40 -7.40 11.41
N ILE A 29 6.92 -7.17 10.19
CA ILE A 29 5.54 -7.52 9.81
C ILE A 29 5.39 -9.04 9.68
N LEU A 30 6.40 -9.74 9.14
CA LEU A 30 6.44 -11.21 9.08
C LEU A 30 6.41 -11.83 10.49
N GLU A 31 7.22 -11.35 11.42
CA GLU A 31 7.30 -11.86 12.81
C GLU A 31 5.98 -11.73 13.57
N ARG A 32 5.16 -10.73 13.23
CA ARG A 32 3.86 -10.49 13.87
C ARG A 32 2.70 -11.09 13.09
N GLU A 33 2.96 -11.75 11.96
CA GLU A 33 1.94 -12.32 11.07
C GLU A 33 0.91 -11.29 10.55
N ILE A 34 1.24 -9.98 10.60
CA ILE A 34 0.31 -8.88 10.24
C ILE A 34 0.10 -8.78 8.72
N ILE A 35 0.95 -9.43 7.90
CA ILE A 35 0.82 -9.47 6.42
C ILE A 35 -0.59 -9.89 5.98
N PHE A 36 -1.19 -10.86 6.66
CA PHE A 36 -2.52 -11.36 6.29
C PHE A 36 -3.62 -10.35 6.60
N ILE A 37 -3.46 -9.57 7.67
CA ILE A 37 -4.40 -8.52 8.06
C ILE A 37 -4.39 -7.42 7.00
N ASP A 38 -3.21 -7.01 6.53
CA ASP A 38 -3.08 -6.01 5.47
C ASP A 38 -3.73 -6.48 4.15
N ILE A 39 -3.47 -7.72 3.73
CA ILE A 39 -4.07 -8.30 2.52
C ILE A 39 -5.60 -8.43 2.67
N ALA A 40 -6.09 -8.87 3.84
CA ALA A 40 -7.52 -8.98 4.10
C ALA A 40 -8.21 -7.61 4.10
N LEU A 41 -7.61 -6.59 4.72
CA LEU A 41 -8.14 -5.23 4.72
C LEU A 41 -8.19 -4.64 3.29
N ALA A 42 -7.18 -4.90 2.46
CA ALA A 42 -7.21 -4.49 1.05
C ALA A 42 -8.35 -5.17 0.27
N GLN A 43 -8.64 -6.44 0.55
CA GLN A 43 -9.78 -7.14 -0.06
C GLN A 43 -11.12 -6.56 0.40
N ILE A 44 -11.25 -6.21 1.68
CA ILE A 44 -12.45 -5.56 2.20
C ILE A 44 -12.65 -4.18 1.59
N ALA A 45 -11.58 -3.41 1.37
CA ALA A 45 -11.62 -2.16 0.61
C ALA A 45 -12.17 -2.37 -0.81
N ALA A 46 -11.68 -3.41 -1.51
CA ALA A 46 -12.14 -3.76 -2.85
C ALA A 46 -13.62 -4.16 -2.88
N VAL A 47 -14.10 -4.87 -1.86
CA VAL A 47 -15.53 -5.17 -1.68
C VAL A 47 -16.33 -3.88 -1.50
N GLY A 48 -15.88 -2.94 -0.66
CA GLY A 48 -16.54 -1.64 -0.49
C GLY A 48 -16.65 -0.84 -1.80
N SER A 49 -15.57 -0.81 -2.59
CA SER A 49 -15.59 -0.23 -3.95
C SER A 49 -16.58 -0.96 -4.88
N ALA A 50 -16.63 -2.29 -4.84
CA ALA A 50 -17.56 -3.08 -5.66
C ALA A 50 -19.03 -2.83 -5.28
N VAL A 51 -19.32 -2.68 -3.98
CA VAL A 51 -20.65 -2.32 -3.49
C VAL A 51 -21.08 -0.94 -4.02
N ALA A 52 -20.18 0.05 -4.00
CA ALA A 52 -20.45 1.37 -4.56
C ALA A 52 -20.74 1.30 -6.08
N PHE A 53 -19.99 0.49 -6.81
CA PHE A 53 -20.22 0.24 -8.23
C PHE A 53 -21.59 -0.41 -8.47
N ILE A 54 -21.95 -1.45 -7.72
CA ILE A 54 -23.22 -2.18 -7.95
C ILE A 54 -24.44 -1.33 -7.59
N ILE A 55 -24.40 -0.59 -6.47
CA ILE A 55 -25.58 0.14 -5.97
C ILE A 55 -25.76 1.48 -6.69
N TRP A 56 -24.67 2.22 -6.90
CA TRP A 56 -24.73 3.57 -7.45
C TRP A 56 -24.21 3.70 -8.88
N ASN A 57 -23.72 2.61 -9.49
CA ASN A 57 -23.15 2.58 -10.84
C ASN A 57 -22.05 3.64 -11.06
N VAL A 58 -21.29 3.92 -10.00
CA VAL A 58 -20.24 4.94 -10.03
C VAL A 58 -18.91 4.32 -10.43
N GLU A 59 -18.11 5.07 -11.18
CA GLU A 59 -16.76 4.66 -11.55
C GLU A 59 -15.89 4.37 -10.32
N ALA A 60 -14.95 3.43 -10.47
CA ALA A 60 -14.07 2.97 -9.40
C ALA A 60 -13.19 4.09 -8.80
N HIS A 61 -12.92 5.15 -9.56
CA HIS A 61 -12.14 6.32 -9.11
C HIS A 61 -13.01 7.47 -8.59
N SER A 62 -14.31 7.24 -8.40
CA SER A 62 -15.19 8.26 -7.82
C SER A 62 -15.00 8.39 -6.31
N ILE A 63 -15.28 9.59 -5.80
CA ILE A 63 -15.28 9.88 -4.36
C ILE A 63 -16.21 8.93 -3.59
N ILE A 64 -17.35 8.54 -4.17
CA ILE A 64 -18.31 7.63 -3.53
C ILE A 64 -17.72 6.23 -3.39
N ALA A 65 -17.00 5.74 -4.40
CA ALA A 65 -16.30 4.46 -4.33
C ALA A 65 -15.20 4.48 -3.26
N TYR A 66 -14.41 5.56 -3.17
CA TYR A 66 -13.41 5.73 -2.12
C TYR A 66 -14.01 5.78 -0.71
N LEU A 67 -15.11 6.52 -0.53
CA LEU A 67 -15.80 6.59 0.77
C LEU A 67 -16.38 5.24 1.18
N CYS A 68 -16.93 4.46 0.24
CA CYS A 68 -17.41 3.12 0.53
C CYS A 68 -16.25 2.16 0.84
N ALA A 69 -15.17 2.17 0.06
CA ALA A 69 -13.99 1.37 0.33
C ALA A 69 -13.44 1.65 1.74
N PHE A 70 -13.28 2.93 2.07
CA PHE A 70 -12.83 3.38 3.37
C PHE A 70 -13.79 2.98 4.50
N GLY A 71 -15.10 3.19 4.31
CA GLY A 71 -16.12 2.78 5.28
C GLY A 71 -16.11 1.28 5.55
N PHE A 72 -15.99 0.45 4.52
CA PHE A 72 -15.85 -1.00 4.67
C PHE A 72 -14.55 -1.39 5.38
N THR A 73 -13.42 -0.75 5.08
CA THR A 73 -12.18 -1.01 5.81
C THR A 73 -12.26 -0.64 7.29
N LEU A 74 -12.93 0.47 7.63
CA LEU A 74 -13.14 0.88 9.04
C LEU A 74 -14.06 -0.07 9.79
N LEU A 75 -15.06 -0.65 9.12
CA LEU A 75 -15.93 -1.65 9.74
C LEU A 75 -15.22 -2.97 10.04
N ALA A 76 -14.12 -3.25 9.34
CA ALA A 76 -13.33 -4.46 9.50
C ALA A 76 -12.13 -4.32 10.45
N ALA A 77 -11.69 -3.09 10.72
CA ALA A 77 -10.61 -2.76 11.64
C ALA A 77 -11.08 -2.85 13.11
#